data_AF-A0AAW7AB90-F1
#
_entry.id   AF-A0AAW7AB90-F1
#
_cell.length_a   1.000
_cell.length_b   1.000
_cell.length_c   1.000
_cell.angle_alpha   90.00
_cell.angle_beta   90.00
_cell.angle_gamma   90.00
#
_symmetry.space_group_name_H-M   'P 1'
#
loop_
_entity.id
_entity.type
_entity.pdbx_description
1 polymer ?
#
loop_
_entity_poly.entity_id
_entity_poly.type
_entity_poly.pdbx_seq_one_letter_code
_entity_poly.pdbx_strand_id
1 'polypeptide(L)'
;MLPKFNYRLVVVLIVLVAIAATYITDQKYYNEAIRSVLEWKHLNISIWFGSLICFVLHYLSAKGSSAEYAGLIYKQFGIFADSAFAAITYGLAMTTSASILKGVYIQQFFGDVIYFNHFESLDIYSMLVVCLFLLGYSLWSCTRAAWEAIVFSSAERAEAVYD
;
A
#
# COMPACT_ATOMS: atom_id res chain seq x y z
N MET A 1 3.19 -32.97 -22.09
CA MET A 1 3.81 -31.80 -21.43
C MET A 1 3.74 -32.00 -19.94
N LEU A 2 4.87 -32.13 -19.24
CA LEU A 2 4.89 -32.19 -17.78
C LEU A 2 4.67 -30.76 -17.22
N PRO A 3 3.83 -30.59 -16.20
CA PRO A 3 3.58 -29.27 -15.61
C PRO A 3 4.88 -28.73 -14.99
N LYS A 4 5.24 -27.48 -15.34
CA LYS A 4 6.36 -26.77 -14.70
C LYS A 4 5.99 -26.46 -13.25
N PHE A 5 6.72 -27.06 -12.31
CA PHE A 5 6.52 -26.84 -10.88
C PHE A 5 6.92 -25.41 -10.48
N ASN A 6 5.99 -24.64 -9.91
CA ASN A 6 6.23 -23.25 -9.52
C ASN A 6 6.68 -23.16 -8.06
N TYR A 7 7.99 -23.30 -7.85
CA TYR A 7 8.63 -23.25 -6.52
C TYR A 7 8.34 -21.95 -5.76
N ARG A 8 8.10 -20.82 -6.46
CA ARG A 8 7.79 -19.53 -5.82
C ARG A 8 6.46 -19.58 -5.08
N LEU A 9 5.44 -20.18 -5.70
CA LEU A 9 4.11 -20.33 -5.07
C LEU A 9 4.16 -21.27 -3.86
N VAL A 10 4.97 -22.33 -3.94
CA VAL A 10 5.15 -23.26 -2.82
C VAL A 10 5.83 -22.57 -1.65
N VAL A 11 6.86 -21.76 -1.88
CA VAL A 11 7.48 -20.96 -0.83
C VAL A 11 6.48 -19.99 -0.20
N VAL A 12 5.69 -19.26 -1.00
CA VAL A 12 4.64 -18.37 -0.48
C VAL A 12 3.63 -19.14 0.37
N LEU A 13 3.17 -20.31 -0.10
CA LEU A 13 2.25 -21.15 0.66
C LEU A 13 2.83 -21.58 2.01
N ILE A 14 4.08 -22.07 2.03
CA ILE A 14 4.75 -22.48 3.26
C ILE A 14 4.87 -21.30 4.23
N VAL A 15 5.23 -20.11 3.73
CA VAL A 15 5.31 -18.88 4.54
C VAL A 15 3.94 -18.52 5.12
N LEU A 16 2.87 -18.59 4.32
CA LEU A 16 1.51 -18.29 4.80
C LEU A 16 1.04 -19.30 5.85
N VAL A 17 1.31 -20.59 5.68
CA VAL A 17 1.00 -21.61 6.68
C VAL A 17 1.78 -21.38 7.97
N ALA A 18 3.07 -21.02 7.87
CA ALA A 18 3.89 -20.70 9.04
C ALA A 18 3.32 -19.48 9.80
N ILE A 19 2.97 -18.41 9.10
CA ILE A 19 2.36 -17.21 9.70
C ILE A 19 1.01 -17.56 10.37
N ALA A 20 0.17 -18.37 9.72
CA ALA A 20 -1.10 -18.79 10.30
C ALA A 20 -0.90 -19.64 11.56
N ALA A 21 0.06 -20.56 11.53
CA ALA A 21 0.39 -21.42 12.68
C ALA A 21 0.88 -20.58 13.88
N THR A 22 1.77 -19.62 13.66
CA THR A 22 2.25 -18.74 14.74
C THR A 22 1.16 -17.80 15.25
N TYR A 23 0.25 -17.34 14.37
CA TYR A 23 -0.89 -16.53 14.80
C TYR A 23 -1.80 -17.28 15.77
N ILE A 24 -2.04 -18.58 15.55
CA ILE A 24 -2.88 -19.40 16.44
C ILE A 24 -2.22 -19.58 17.80
N THR A 25 -0.88 -19.73 17.87
CA THR A 25 -0.17 -19.94 19.14
C THR A 25 -0.05 -18.65 19.96
N ASP A 26 0.21 -17.53 19.30
CA ASP A 26 0.57 -16.26 19.96
C ASP A 26 -0.42 -15.12 19.62
N GLN A 27 -1.70 -15.46 19.48
CA GLN A 27 -2.75 -14.53 19.03
C GLN A 27 -2.74 -13.19 19.78
N LYS A 28 -2.55 -13.23 21.10
CA LYS A 28 -2.48 -12.03 21.94
C LYS A 28 -1.33 -11.11 21.54
N TYR A 29 -0.14 -11.67 21.33
CA TYR A 29 1.04 -10.92 20.92
C TYR A 29 0.83 -10.24 19.57
N TYR A 30 0.32 -10.99 18.58
CA TYR A 30 0.02 -10.41 17.26
C TYR A 30 -1.04 -9.32 17.33
N ASN A 31 -2.08 -9.52 18.15
CA ASN A 31 -3.12 -8.52 18.28
C ASN A 31 -2.60 -7.22 18.90
N GLU A 32 -1.81 -7.31 19.97
CA GLU A 32 -1.16 -6.17 20.61
C GLU A 32 -0.15 -5.47 19.67
N ALA A 33 0.60 -6.24 18.88
CA ALA A 33 1.53 -5.68 17.90
C ALA A 33 0.79 -4.88 16.82
N ILE A 34 -0.29 -5.44 16.26
CA ILE A 34 -1.11 -4.74 15.25
C ILE A 34 -1.73 -3.48 15.87
N ARG A 35 -2.26 -3.57 17.08
CA ARG A 35 -2.79 -2.41 17.82
C ARG A 35 -1.71 -1.33 17.99
N SER A 36 -0.50 -1.70 18.38
CA SER A 36 0.62 -0.76 18.55
C SER A 36 0.93 0.01 17.27
N VAL A 37 0.92 -0.68 16.12
CA VAL A 37 1.10 -0.04 14.80
C VAL A 37 -0.06 0.90 14.47
N LEU A 38 -1.31 0.48 14.69
CA LEU A 38 -2.51 1.27 14.39
C LEU A 38 -2.68 2.48 15.33
N GLU A 39 -2.25 2.37 16.58
CA GLU A 39 -2.26 3.45 17.56
C GLU A 39 -1.01 4.35 17.49
N TRP A 40 -0.04 4.02 16.64
CA TRP A 40 1.20 4.78 16.53
C TRP A 40 0.95 6.23 16.13
N LYS A 41 1.38 7.16 17.00
CA LYS A 41 1.19 8.61 16.83
C LYS A 41 1.65 9.14 15.48
N HIS A 42 2.67 8.53 14.90
CA HIS A 42 3.28 8.99 13.65
C HIS A 42 2.80 8.23 12.41
N LEU A 43 1.88 7.25 12.54
CA LEU A 43 1.42 6.42 11.42
C LEU A 43 0.97 7.25 10.21
N ASN A 44 0.07 8.21 10.42
CA ASN A 44 -0.46 9.04 9.33
C ASN A 44 0.62 9.92 8.70
N ILE A 45 1.52 10.46 9.52
CA ILE A 45 2.63 11.28 9.04
C ILE A 45 3.57 10.42 8.18
N SER A 46 3.92 9.21 8.62
CA SER A 46 4.75 8.27 7.88
C SER A 46 4.12 7.84 6.56
N ILE A 47 2.81 7.60 6.52
CA ILE A 47 2.08 7.31 5.28
C ILE A 47 2.20 8.47 4.29
N TRP A 48 1.98 9.71 4.74
CA TRP A 48 2.09 10.89 3.90
C TRP A 48 3.51 11.10 3.38
N PHE A 49 4.52 11.00 4.24
CA PHE A 49 5.92 11.09 3.82
C PHE A 49 6.28 10.00 2.81
N GLY A 50 5.87 8.75 3.05
CA GLY A 50 6.10 7.64 2.14
C GLY A 50 5.46 7.85 0.77
N SER A 51 4.18 8.26 0.74
CA SER A 51 3.46 8.58 -0.50
C SER A 51 4.16 9.69 -1.29
N LEU A 52 4.48 10.81 -0.62
CA LEU A 52 5.15 11.95 -1.26
C LEU A 52 6.51 11.57 -1.84
N ILE A 53 7.32 10.81 -1.10
CA ILE A 53 8.63 10.35 -1.61
C ILE A 53 8.45 9.51 -2.87
N CYS A 54 7.52 8.54 -2.87
CA CYS A 54 7.28 7.68 -4.02
C CYS A 54 6.91 8.47 -5.27
N PHE A 55 6.02 9.46 -5.14
CA PHE A 55 5.56 10.26 -6.28
C PHE A 55 6.52 11.37 -6.69
N VAL A 56 7.34 11.89 -5.78
CA VAL A 56 8.47 12.77 -6.15
C VAL A 56 9.49 11.99 -6.98
N LEU A 57 9.83 10.76 -6.57
CA LEU A 57 10.73 9.89 -7.34
C LEU A 57 10.14 9.58 -8.72
N HIS A 58 8.85 9.23 -8.78
CA HIS A 58 8.14 8.97 -10.03
C HIS A 58 8.15 10.19 -10.96
N TYR A 59 7.79 11.38 -10.46
CA TYR A 59 7.81 12.61 -11.22
C TYR A 59 9.20 12.93 -11.77
N LEU A 60 10.25 12.82 -10.95
CA LEU A 60 11.63 13.09 -11.37
C LEU A 60 12.10 12.11 -12.43
N SER A 61 11.74 10.82 -12.32
CA SER A 61 12.07 9.81 -13.33
C SER A 61 11.32 10.02 -14.63
N ALA A 62 10.05 10.40 -14.57
CA ALA A 62 9.19 10.44 -15.74
C ALA A 62 9.31 11.78 -16.52
N LYS A 63 9.82 12.85 -15.89
CA LYS A 63 10.06 14.15 -16.54
C LYS A 63 11.04 14.09 -17.73
N GLY A 64 11.89 13.06 -17.80
CA GLY A 64 12.86 12.84 -18.88
C GLY A 64 12.42 11.84 -19.96
N SER A 65 11.34 11.09 -19.70
CA SER A 65 10.89 9.99 -20.56
C SER A 65 9.80 10.45 -21.52
N SER A 66 9.96 10.21 -22.82
CA SER A 66 8.94 10.44 -23.86
C SER A 66 7.87 9.33 -23.88
N ALA A 67 7.43 8.87 -22.71
CA ALA A 67 6.47 7.77 -22.61
C ALA A 67 5.06 8.24 -23.01
N GLU A 68 4.54 7.65 -24.09
CA GLU A 68 3.18 7.80 -24.65
C GLU A 68 2.04 7.23 -23.77
N TYR A 69 2.30 6.86 -22.52
CA TYR A 69 1.28 6.32 -21.61
C TYR A 69 0.84 7.37 -20.60
N ALA A 70 -0.14 8.16 -21.01
CA ALA A 70 -0.65 9.27 -20.23
C ALA A 70 -2.15 9.13 -19.94
N GLY A 71 -2.49 9.05 -18.64
CA GLY A 71 -3.86 9.17 -18.15
C GLY A 71 -4.50 10.52 -18.50
N LEU A 72 -5.81 10.64 -18.26
CA LEU A 72 -6.59 11.83 -18.63
C LEU A 72 -6.04 13.12 -17.98
N ILE A 73 -5.50 13.01 -16.76
CA ILE A 73 -4.91 14.12 -16.00
C ILE A 73 -3.58 14.55 -16.63
N TYR A 74 -2.68 13.61 -16.94
CA TYR A 74 -1.43 13.91 -17.66
C TYR A 74 -1.70 14.66 -18.97
N LYS A 75 -2.67 14.22 -19.78
CA LYS A 75 -2.96 14.83 -21.09
C LYS A 75 -3.44 16.28 -21.00
N GLN A 76 -4.07 16.67 -19.90
CA GLN A 76 -4.64 18.01 -19.73
C GLN A 76 -3.78 18.94 -18.86
N PHE A 77 -3.10 18.40 -17.86
CA PHE A 77 -2.40 19.19 -16.83
C PHE A 77 -0.90 18.87 -16.71
N GLY A 78 -0.40 17.91 -17.51
CA GLY A 78 0.98 17.49 -17.52
C GLY A 78 1.36 16.57 -16.36
N ILE A 79 2.61 16.10 -16.40
CA ILE A 79 3.13 15.04 -15.53
C ILE A 79 3.24 15.43 -14.06
N PHE A 80 3.45 16.72 -13.78
CA PHE A 80 3.50 17.24 -12.43
C PHE A 80 2.14 17.11 -11.74
N ALA A 81 1.08 17.57 -12.42
CA ALA A 81 -0.27 17.50 -11.88
C ALA A 81 -0.71 16.03 -11.70
N ASP A 82 -0.46 15.17 -12.68
CA ASP A 82 -0.75 13.74 -12.60
C ASP A 82 -0.09 13.08 -11.36
N SER A 83 1.21 13.34 -11.16
CA SER A 83 1.96 12.83 -10.00
C SER A 83 1.47 13.40 -8.67
N ALA A 84 1.15 14.70 -8.62
CA ALA A 84 0.65 15.35 -7.41
C ALA A 84 -0.74 14.86 -7.02
N PHE A 85 -1.66 14.73 -7.98
CA PHE A 85 -2.99 14.17 -7.74
C PHE A 85 -2.89 12.72 -7.27
N ALA A 86 -2.05 11.91 -7.90
CA ALA A 86 -1.82 10.54 -7.45
C ALA A 86 -1.30 10.48 -6.00
N ALA A 87 -0.29 11.30 -5.65
CA ALA A 87 0.24 11.35 -4.28
C ALA A 87 -0.82 11.71 -3.24
N ILE A 88 -1.68 12.67 -3.55
CA ILE A 88 -2.78 13.11 -2.68
C ILE A 88 -3.84 12.00 -2.58
N THR A 89 -4.29 11.44 -3.70
CA THR A 89 -5.31 10.40 -3.73
C THR A 89 -4.87 9.18 -2.95
N TYR A 90 -3.67 8.66 -3.19
CA TYR A 90 -3.17 7.49 -2.47
C TYR A 90 -2.82 7.81 -1.02
N GLY A 91 -2.30 9.01 -0.72
CA GLY A 91 -2.06 9.45 0.66
C GLY A 91 -3.36 9.51 1.49
N LEU A 92 -4.41 10.10 0.94
CA LEU A 92 -5.73 10.15 1.55
C LEU A 92 -6.33 8.74 1.68
N ALA A 93 -6.30 7.95 0.61
CA ALA A 93 -6.83 6.58 0.65
C ALA A 93 -6.15 5.73 1.74
N MET A 94 -4.82 5.81 1.87
CA MET A 94 -4.09 5.07 2.90
C MET A 94 -4.40 5.57 4.31
N THR A 95 -4.39 6.88 4.55
CA THR A 95 -4.62 7.44 5.90
C THR A 95 -6.07 7.24 6.37
N THR A 96 -7.04 7.41 5.48
CA THR A 96 -8.45 7.11 5.78
C THR A 96 -8.64 5.62 6.04
N SER A 97 -8.10 4.75 5.19
CA SER A 97 -8.22 3.30 5.37
C SER A 97 -7.54 2.83 6.66
N ALA A 98 -6.36 3.36 6.99
CA ALA A 98 -5.67 3.03 8.24
C ALA A 98 -6.45 3.49 9.48
N SER A 99 -7.09 4.68 9.41
CA SER A 99 -7.90 5.20 10.51
C SER A 99 -9.17 4.38 10.74
N ILE A 100 -9.85 3.98 9.67
CA ILE A 100 -11.02 3.09 9.76
C ILE A 100 -10.59 1.71 10.26
N LEU A 101 -9.50 1.16 9.71
CA LEU A 101 -8.96 -0.14 10.12
C LEU A 101 -8.60 -0.14 11.61
N LYS A 102 -8.00 0.93 12.14
CA LYS A 102 -7.78 1.12 13.57
C LYS A 102 -9.08 0.97 14.36
N GLY A 103 -10.11 1.74 14.01
CA GLY A 103 -11.38 1.72 14.72
C GLY A 103 -12.04 0.34 14.70
N VAL A 104 -12.07 -0.30 13.52
CA VAL A 104 -12.67 -1.63 13.36
C VAL A 104 -11.87 -2.68 14.12
N TYR A 105 -10.55 -2.65 14.00
CA TYR A 105 -9.66 -3.62 14.62
C TYR A 105 -9.73 -3.58 16.14
N ILE A 106 -9.63 -2.39 16.74
CA ILE A 106 -9.73 -2.24 18.20
C ILE A 106 -11.09 -2.71 18.70
N GLN A 107 -12.17 -2.29 18.04
CA GLN A 107 -13.53 -2.68 18.43
C GLN A 107 -13.77 -4.20 18.34
N GLN A 108 -13.21 -4.87 17.32
CA GLN A 108 -13.43 -6.31 17.10
C GLN A 108 -12.55 -7.21 17.97
N PHE A 109 -11.27 -6.85 18.17
CA PHE A 109 -10.30 -7.74 18.83
C PHE A 109 -10.03 -7.40 20.29
N PHE A 110 -10.33 -6.17 20.74
CA PHE A 110 -10.12 -5.75 22.13
C PHE A 110 -11.43 -5.40 22.84
N GLY A 111 -12.39 -4.80 22.13
CA GLY A 111 -13.71 -4.46 22.68
C GLY A 111 -13.67 -3.41 23.81
N ASP A 112 -12.54 -2.74 24.00
CA ASP A 112 -12.31 -1.74 25.04
C ASP A 112 -12.85 -0.35 24.64
N VAL A 113 -12.94 -0.07 23.33
CA VAL A 113 -13.47 1.18 22.78
C VAL A 113 -14.44 0.89 21.63
N ILE A 114 -15.61 1.53 21.67
CA ILE A 114 -16.61 1.43 20.59
C ILE A 114 -16.50 2.66 19.70
N TYR A 115 -16.05 2.45 18.46
CA TYR A 115 -15.89 3.51 17.45
C TYR A 115 -17.11 3.64 16.55
N PHE A 116 -17.72 2.53 16.17
CA PHE A 116 -18.85 2.46 15.24
C PHE A 116 -20.12 2.08 15.98
N ASN A 117 -20.71 3.05 16.68
CA ASN A 117 -22.03 2.89 17.30
C ASN A 117 -23.11 2.85 16.21
N HIS A 118 -24.02 1.89 16.30
CA HIS A 118 -25.15 1.67 15.36
C HIS A 118 -24.82 1.03 14.00
N PHE A 119 -23.62 0.49 13.83
CA PHE A 119 -23.28 -0.32 12.66
C PHE A 119 -23.57 -1.79 12.94
N GLU A 120 -24.13 -2.50 11.95
CA GLU A 120 -24.29 -3.94 12.06
C GLU A 120 -22.95 -4.65 11.91
N SER A 121 -22.87 -5.89 12.40
CA SER A 121 -21.64 -6.69 12.30
C SER A 121 -21.17 -6.84 10.85
N LEU A 122 -22.11 -7.04 9.91
CA LEU A 122 -21.83 -7.15 8.48
C LEU A 122 -21.19 -5.87 7.93
N ASP A 123 -21.71 -4.70 8.30
CA ASP A 123 -21.14 -3.42 7.88
C ASP A 123 -19.71 -3.28 8.37
N ILE A 124 -19.45 -3.62 9.63
CA ILE A 124 -18.12 -3.54 10.24
C ILE A 124 -17.13 -4.47 9.52
N TYR A 125 -17.52 -5.71 9.20
CA TYR A 125 -16.68 -6.62 8.42
C TYR A 125 -16.45 -6.13 6.99
N SER A 126 -17.47 -5.55 6.34
CA SER A 126 -17.34 -4.99 5.00
C SER A 126 -16.36 -3.80 4.99
N MET A 127 -16.43 -2.92 6.00
CA MET A 127 -15.50 -1.81 6.17
C MET A 127 -14.07 -2.30 6.34
N LEU A 128 -13.84 -3.36 7.13
CA LEU A 128 -12.53 -3.98 7.29
C LEU A 128 -11.98 -4.48 5.94
N VAL A 129 -12.77 -5.25 5.19
CA VAL A 129 -12.34 -5.81 3.89
C VAL A 129 -12.01 -4.70 2.89
N VAL A 130 -12.89 -3.71 2.77
CA VAL A 130 -12.70 -2.58 1.84
C VAL A 130 -11.48 -1.75 2.23
N CYS A 131 -11.29 -1.45 3.52
CA CYS A 131 -10.14 -0.67 3.97
C CYS A 131 -8.83 -1.44 3.82
N LEU A 132 -8.81 -2.75 4.07
CA LEU A 132 -7.63 -3.59 3.80
C LEU A 132 -7.28 -3.59 2.31
N PHE A 133 -8.28 -3.72 1.44
CA PHE A 133 -8.09 -3.68 0.00
C PHE A 133 -7.56 -2.31 -0.45
N LEU A 134 -8.18 -1.21 -0.03
CA LEU A 134 -7.77 0.15 -0.40
C LEU A 134 -6.38 0.51 0.14
N LEU A 135 -6.08 0.15 1.38
CA LEU A 135 -4.77 0.36 1.98
C LEU A 135 -3.70 -0.44 1.21
N GLY A 136 -3.94 -1.73 0.98
CA GLY A 136 -3.04 -2.61 0.24
C GLY A 136 -2.81 -2.16 -1.20
N TYR A 137 -3.89 -1.81 -1.91
CA TYR A 137 -3.82 -1.29 -3.28
C TYR A 137 -3.04 0.02 -3.37
N SER A 138 -3.27 0.93 -2.43
CA SER A 138 -2.58 2.23 -2.41
C SER A 138 -1.10 2.07 -2.08
N LEU A 139 -0.76 1.22 -1.11
CA LEU A 139 0.64 0.87 -0.80
C LEU A 139 1.34 0.21 -2.00
N TRP A 140 0.67 -0.73 -2.66
CA TRP A 140 1.18 -1.36 -3.88
C TRP A 140 1.42 -0.33 -4.98
N SER A 141 0.49 0.59 -5.19
CA SER A 141 0.61 1.64 -6.21
C SER A 141 1.78 2.59 -5.92
N CYS A 142 1.95 3.02 -4.67
CA CYS A 142 3.11 3.84 -4.27
C CYS A 142 4.44 3.10 -4.43
N THR A 143 4.53 1.87 -3.94
CA THR A 143 5.76 1.06 -4.01
C THR A 143 6.13 0.74 -5.46
N ARG A 144 5.14 0.44 -6.30
CA ARG A 144 5.33 0.25 -7.74
C ARG A 144 5.84 1.53 -8.41
N ALA A 145 5.25 2.69 -8.12
CA ALA A 145 5.72 3.96 -8.69
C ALA A 145 7.18 4.27 -8.30
N ALA A 146 7.57 3.99 -7.05
CA ALA A 146 8.95 4.12 -6.60
C ALA A 146 9.89 3.09 -7.26
N TRP A 147 9.45 1.84 -7.38
CA TRP A 147 10.20 0.78 -8.06
C TRP A 147 10.46 1.12 -9.52
N GLU A 148 9.43 1.56 -10.24
CA GLU A 148 9.53 1.99 -11.64
C GLU A 148 10.52 3.15 -11.76
N ALA A 149 10.46 4.15 -10.88
CA ALA A 149 11.40 5.26 -10.87
C ALA A 149 12.87 4.81 -10.66
N ILE A 150 13.11 3.85 -9.76
CA ILE A 150 14.46 3.36 -9.45
C ILE A 150 15.00 2.49 -10.60
N VAL A 151 14.19 1.55 -11.10
CA VAL A 151 14.62 0.58 -12.10
C VAL A 151 14.72 1.19 -13.49
N PHE A 152 13.73 1.99 -13.92
CA PHE A 152 13.76 2.58 -15.26
C PHE A 152 14.73 3.77 -15.38
N SER A 153 14.96 4.55 -14.32
CA SER A 153 16.05 5.57 -14.37
C SER A 153 17.45 4.96 -14.47
N SER A 154 17.61 3.69 -14.05
CA SER A 154 18.86 2.94 -14.22
C SER A 154 19.04 2.42 -15.66
N ALA A 155 17.94 2.15 -16.38
CA ALA A 155 17.97 1.67 -17.76
C ALA A 155 18.33 2.78 -18.76
N GLU A 156 17.78 3.99 -18.59
CA GLU A 156 18.12 5.16 -19.44
C GLU A 156 19.58 5.60 -19.28
N ARG A 157 20.17 5.43 -18.08
CA ARG A 157 21.61 5.71 -17.86
C ARG A 157 22.53 4.65 -18.46
N ALA A 158 22.04 3.45 -18.77
CA ALA A 158 22.84 2.39 -19.36
C ALA A 158 23.00 2.54 -20.89
N GLU A 159 22.11 3.29 -21.55
CA GLU A 159 22.19 3.55 -22.99
C GLU A 159 22.95 4.85 -23.34
N ALA A 160 23.25 5.70 -22.35
CA ALA A 160 23.99 6.96 -22.55
C ALA A 160 25.50 6.83 -22.30
N VAL A 161 26.15 5.80 -22.87
CA VAL A 161 27.61 5.78 -23.10
C VAL A 161 27.89 4.97 -24.36
N TYR A 162 27.60 5.50 -25.55
CA TYR A 162 28.38 5.23 -26.77
C TYR A 162 28.33 6.47 -27.68
N ASP A 163 29.52 7.04 -27.84
CA ASP A 163 30.02 8.07 -28.78
C ASP A 163 29.47 9.51 -28.72
#